data_AF-A0A0B2WUF2-F1
#
_entry.id   AF-A0A0B2WUF2-F1
#
_cell.length_a   1.000
_cell.length_b   1.000
_cell.length_c   1.000
_cell.angle_alpha   90.00
_cell.angle_beta   90.00
_cell.angle_gamma   90.00
#
_symmetry.space_group_name_H-M   'P 1'
#
loop_
_entity.id
_entity.type
_entity.pdbx_description
1 polymer ?
#
loop_
_entity_poly.entity_id
_entity_poly.type
_entity_poly.pdbx_seq_one_letter_code
_entity_poly.pdbx_strand_id
1 'polypeptide(L)'
;MVPFYGQGMNAGMEDVRILFSIFDKHNGMLEDNSPGTEGHTSSPTSASSWVEALAEYSDVRAPDAYAINELALQNYVEMRSSVLSIRYRLRKFLEEFISVNFPNFGWHTKYSRVSFSNQGYSDIVRQSDRQGRILMRVSVACITGPVAVAFLILGHRYKMRLFSMAAAILGLN
;
A
#
# COMPACT_ATOMS: atom_id res chain seq x y z
N MET A 1 -16.97 -2.13 11.97
CA MET A 1 -16.64 -1.79 10.57
C MET A 1 -17.92 -1.56 9.79
N VAL A 2 -17.94 -0.57 8.89
CA VAL A 2 -19.07 -0.32 7.97
C VAL A 2 -19.07 -1.31 6.79
N PRO A 3 -20.22 -1.70 6.21
CA PRO A 3 -20.30 -2.79 5.24
C PRO A 3 -19.91 -2.39 3.80
N PHE A 4 -19.11 -1.34 3.62
CA PHE A 4 -18.83 -0.77 2.29
C PHE A 4 -17.64 -1.41 1.58
N TYR A 5 -16.90 -2.33 2.21
CA TYR A 5 -15.88 -3.13 1.51
C TYR A 5 -16.28 -4.61 1.36
N GLY A 6 -17.34 -5.07 2.05
CA GLY A 6 -17.75 -6.48 2.03
C GLY A 6 -16.78 -7.44 2.74
N GLN A 7 -15.88 -6.95 3.59
CA GLN A 7 -14.78 -7.73 4.19
C GLN A 7 -15.02 -8.13 5.65
N GLY A 8 -16.21 -7.87 6.22
CA GLY A 8 -16.53 -8.22 7.62
C GLY A 8 -16.36 -9.69 7.94
N MET A 9 -17.02 -10.53 7.15
CA MET A 9 -16.92 -11.98 7.29
C MET A 9 -15.50 -12.48 7.00
N ASN A 10 -14.88 -12.01 5.92
CA ASN A 10 -13.54 -12.44 5.50
C ASN A 10 -12.48 -12.08 6.55
N ALA A 11 -12.50 -10.85 7.08
CA ALA A 11 -11.59 -10.43 8.13
C ALA A 11 -11.80 -11.26 9.41
N GLY A 12 -13.04 -11.57 9.79
CA GLY A 12 -13.33 -12.44 10.93
C GLY A 12 -12.88 -13.89 10.73
N MET A 13 -13.02 -14.45 9.53
CA MET A 13 -12.47 -15.78 9.21
C MET A 13 -10.94 -15.78 9.24
N GLU A 14 -10.32 -14.70 8.77
CA GLU A 14 -8.88 -14.50 8.85
C GLU A 14 -8.39 -14.35 10.29
N ASP A 15 -9.15 -13.69 11.16
CA ASP A 15 -8.85 -13.58 12.60
C ASP A 15 -8.72 -14.96 13.23
N VAL A 16 -9.69 -15.85 12.99
CA VAL A 16 -9.67 -17.23 13.48
C VAL A 16 -8.43 -17.97 12.95
N ARG A 17 -8.17 -17.90 11.65
CA ARG A 17 -7.01 -18.56 11.04
C ARG A 17 -5.68 -18.08 11.65
N ILE A 18 -5.50 -16.78 11.82
CA ILE A 18 -4.27 -16.20 12.37
C ILE A 18 -4.13 -16.57 13.85
N LEU A 19 -5.21 -16.47 14.62
CA LEU A 19 -5.22 -16.83 16.04
C LEU A 19 -4.77 -18.27 16.26
N PHE A 20 -5.36 -19.23 15.53
CA PHE A 20 -4.98 -20.63 15.64
C PHE A 20 -3.55 -20.89 15.13
N SER A 21 -3.11 -20.20 14.07
CA SER A 21 -1.71 -20.30 13.63
C SER A 21 -0.71 -19.81 14.70
N ILE A 22 -1.08 -18.82 15.52
CA ILE A 22 -0.25 -18.33 16.63
C ILE A 22 -0.31 -19.31 17.80
N PHE A 23 -1.48 -19.88 18.12
CA PHE A 23 -1.56 -20.93 19.13
C PHE A 23 -0.73 -22.16 18.76
N ASP A 24 -0.77 -22.61 17.51
CA ASP A 24 0.05 -23.74 17.04
C ASP A 24 1.54 -23.41 17.14
N LYS A 25 1.95 -22.17 16.85
CA LYS A 25 3.34 -21.70 17.01
C LYS A 25 3.81 -21.75 18.47
N HIS A 26 2.96 -21.33 19.41
CA HIS A 26 3.28 -21.32 20.85
C HIS A 26 3.16 -22.71 21.49
N ASN A 27 2.28 -23.57 20.99
CA ASN A 27 2.12 -24.96 21.43
C ASN A 27 3.19 -25.89 20.83
N GLY A 28 3.61 -25.68 19.59
CA GLY A 28 4.67 -26.46 18.93
C GLY A 28 6.06 -26.23 19.54
N MET A 29 6.24 -25.18 20.35
CA MET A 29 7.43 -25.02 21.21
C MET A 29 7.44 -25.98 22.41
N LEU A 30 6.33 -26.67 22.71
CA LEU A 30 6.16 -27.58 23.84
C LEU A 30 6.22 -29.07 23.44
N GLU A 31 6.18 -29.41 22.15
CA GLU A 31 6.33 -30.80 21.69
C GLU A 31 7.81 -31.15 21.49
N ASP A 32 8.47 -31.57 22.58
CA ASP A 32 9.72 -32.31 22.49
C ASP A 32 9.43 -33.74 21.98
N ASN A 33 10.03 -34.12 20.85
CA ASN A 33 9.89 -35.45 20.25
C ASN A 33 10.75 -36.51 20.98
N SER A 34 10.65 -36.56 22.31
CA SER A 34 11.23 -37.63 23.12
C SER A 34 10.30 -38.86 23.10
N PRO A 35 10.70 -39.99 22.48
CA PRO A 35 9.84 -41.18 22.40
C PRO A 35 9.81 -41.85 23.77
N GLY A 36 8.80 -41.55 24.59
CA GLY A 36 8.65 -42.22 25.88
C GLY A 36 7.62 -41.67 26.87
N THR A 37 6.92 -40.57 26.61
CA THR A 37 5.99 -40.02 27.60
C THR A 37 4.55 -40.09 27.13
N GLU A 38 3.93 -41.26 27.32
CA GLU A 38 2.48 -41.37 27.37
C GLU A 38 1.97 -40.72 28.67
N GLY A 39 1.03 -39.80 28.57
CA GLY A 39 0.17 -39.39 29.69
C GLY A 39 0.51 -38.06 30.37
N HIS A 40 -0.34 -37.07 30.06
CA HIS A 40 -0.89 -36.04 30.95
C HIS A 40 0.06 -35.15 31.76
N THR A 41 0.00 -33.83 31.51
CA THR A 41 -0.12 -32.83 32.58
C THR A 41 -0.56 -31.48 32.00
N SER A 42 -1.76 -31.03 32.38
CA SER A 42 -2.14 -29.62 32.37
C SER A 42 -1.22 -28.86 33.33
N SER A 43 -0.06 -28.44 32.83
CA SER A 43 0.95 -27.72 33.61
C SER A 43 0.74 -26.19 33.54
N PRO A 44 1.07 -25.43 34.61
CA PRO A 44 0.85 -23.98 34.72
C PRO A 44 1.51 -23.15 33.60
N THR A 45 2.50 -23.73 32.91
CA THR A 45 3.21 -23.19 31.74
C THR A 45 2.29 -22.97 30.52
N SER A 46 1.19 -23.72 30.41
CA SER A 46 0.24 -23.52 29.32
C SER A 46 -0.43 -22.15 29.46
N ALA A 47 -0.84 -21.75 30.67
CA ALA A 47 -1.50 -20.46 30.90
C ALA A 47 -0.62 -19.25 30.52
N SER A 48 0.69 -19.29 30.79
CA SER A 48 1.61 -18.25 30.35
C SER A 48 1.78 -18.24 28.83
N SER A 49 1.88 -19.42 28.20
CA SER A 49 1.94 -19.57 26.74
C SER A 49 0.68 -19.02 26.05
N TRP A 50 -0.52 -19.25 26.60
CA TRP A 50 -1.76 -18.65 26.10
C TRP A 50 -1.76 -17.13 26.19
N VAL A 51 -1.27 -16.56 27.30
CA VAL A 51 -1.18 -15.10 27.47
C VAL A 51 -0.22 -14.49 26.45
N GLU A 52 0.94 -15.11 26.23
CA GLU A 52 1.92 -14.67 25.23
C GLU A 52 1.37 -14.78 23.80
N ALA A 53 0.68 -15.87 23.48
CA ALA A 53 0.04 -16.05 22.18
C ALA A 53 -1.08 -15.03 21.92
N LEU A 54 -1.92 -14.73 22.92
CA LEU A 54 -2.96 -13.71 22.81
C LEU A 54 -2.38 -12.28 22.69
N ALA A 55 -1.27 -12.02 23.37
CA ALA A 55 -0.53 -10.77 23.23
C ALA A 55 0.04 -10.64 21.80
N GLU A 56 0.73 -11.68 21.29
CA GLU A 56 1.25 -11.68 19.91
C GLU A 56 0.14 -11.51 18.88
N TYR A 57 -1.01 -12.20 19.05
CA TYR A 57 -2.16 -12.04 18.18
C TYR A 57 -2.67 -10.60 18.15
N SER A 58 -2.78 -9.97 19.32
CA SER A 58 -3.25 -8.58 19.43
C SER A 58 -2.29 -7.62 18.73
N ASP A 59 -0.98 -7.81 18.90
CA ASP A 59 0.06 -6.98 18.27
C ASP A 59 0.08 -7.14 16.74
N VAL A 60 -0.05 -8.38 16.24
CA VAL A 60 -0.01 -8.67 14.80
C VAL A 60 -1.32 -8.25 14.12
N ARG A 61 -2.48 -8.55 14.71
CA ARG A 61 -3.76 -8.42 14.02
C ARG A 61 -4.44 -7.07 14.19
N ALA A 62 -4.20 -6.36 15.29
CA ALA A 62 -4.84 -5.05 15.51
C ALA A 62 -4.57 -4.04 14.38
N PRO A 63 -3.33 -3.87 13.86
CA PRO A 63 -3.06 -2.96 12.75
C PRO A 63 -3.88 -3.27 11.50
N ASP A 64 -4.06 -4.55 11.17
CA ASP A 64 -4.83 -4.99 10.02
C ASP A 64 -6.34 -4.79 10.21
N ALA A 65 -6.85 -5.06 11.43
CA ALA A 65 -8.24 -4.81 11.78
C ALA A 65 -8.60 -3.32 11.69
N TYR A 66 -7.71 -2.43 12.12
CA TYR A 66 -7.87 -0.98 11.94
C TYR A 66 -7.81 -0.60 10.46
N ALA A 67 -6.85 -1.13 9.72
CA ALA A 67 -6.67 -0.83 8.30
C ALA A 67 -7.91 -1.20 7.48
N ILE A 68 -8.49 -2.39 7.66
CA ILE A 68 -9.68 -2.79 6.88
C ILE A 68 -10.93 -1.98 7.25
N ASN A 69 -11.06 -1.60 8.53
CA ASN A 69 -12.16 -0.74 8.98
C ASN A 69 -12.06 0.65 8.33
N GLU A 70 -10.87 1.23 8.32
CA GLU A 70 -10.62 2.52 7.68
C GLU A 70 -10.81 2.43 6.15
N LEU A 71 -10.35 1.37 5.50
CA LEU A 71 -10.59 1.12 4.08
C LEU A 71 -12.09 1.05 3.75
N ALA A 72 -12.89 0.42 4.60
CA ALA A 72 -14.33 0.36 4.41
C ALA A 72 -14.98 1.74 4.56
N LEU A 73 -14.54 2.54 5.54
CA LEU A 73 -15.02 3.92 5.71
C LEU A 73 -14.62 4.81 4.53
N GLN A 74 -13.40 4.68 4.04
CA GLN A 74 -12.93 5.38 2.84
C GLN A 74 -13.76 5.01 1.62
N ASN A 75 -14.07 3.73 1.43
CA ASN A 75 -14.90 3.29 0.31
C ASN A 75 -16.32 3.88 0.40
N TYR A 76 -16.89 3.98 1.60
CA TYR A 76 -18.16 4.69 1.81
C TYR A 76 -18.08 6.17 1.38
N VAL A 77 -17.07 6.89 1.84
CA VAL A 77 -16.88 8.32 1.51
C VAL A 77 -16.66 8.50 0.00
N GLU A 78 -15.88 7.61 -0.61
CA GLU A 78 -15.61 7.59 -2.04
C GLU A 78 -16.93 7.48 -2.82
N MET A 79 -17.73 6.46 -2.51
CA MET A 79 -19.02 6.21 -3.15
C MET A 79 -20.03 7.35 -2.94
N ARG A 80 -20.00 8.01 -1.77
CA ARG A 80 -20.92 9.11 -1.44
C ARG A 80 -20.63 10.40 -2.20
N SER A 81 -19.35 10.72 -2.43
CA SER A 81 -18.97 12.11 -2.78
C SER A 81 -17.87 12.25 -3.82
N SER A 82 -17.01 11.24 -3.98
CA SER A 82 -15.81 11.35 -4.82
C SER A 82 -15.97 10.73 -6.20
N VAL A 83 -17.02 9.93 -6.43
CA VAL A 83 -17.30 9.31 -7.74
C VAL A 83 -17.44 10.34 -8.87
N LEU A 84 -17.90 11.55 -8.55
CA LEU A 84 -18.07 12.64 -9.52
C LEU A 84 -16.78 13.43 -9.79
N SER A 85 -15.71 13.22 -9.03
CA SER A 85 -14.46 13.97 -9.19
C SER A 85 -13.66 13.49 -10.40
N ILE A 86 -13.39 14.41 -11.33
CA ILE A 86 -12.59 14.14 -12.54
C ILE A 86 -11.16 13.68 -12.19
N ARG A 87 -10.54 14.31 -11.17
CA ARG A 87 -9.20 13.93 -10.69
C ARG A 87 -9.18 12.51 -10.14
N TYR A 88 -10.23 12.13 -9.40
CA TYR A 88 -10.37 10.78 -8.84
C TYR A 88 -10.50 9.74 -9.97
N ARG A 89 -11.38 9.99 -10.95
CA ARG A 89 -11.57 9.11 -12.11
C ARG A 89 -10.30 8.96 -12.95
N LEU A 90 -9.59 10.04 -13.21
CA LEU A 90 -8.32 10.01 -13.96
C LEU A 90 -7.27 9.18 -13.22
N ARG A 91 -7.14 9.38 -11.90
CA ARG A 91 -6.22 8.60 -11.09
C ARG A 91 -6.56 7.10 -11.14
N LYS A 92 -7.83 6.75 -10.94
CA LYS A 92 -8.31 5.36 -10.98
C LYS A 92 -8.05 4.72 -12.34
N PHE A 93 -8.32 5.46 -13.42
CA PHE A 93 -8.02 5.03 -14.78
C PHE A 93 -6.52 4.76 -14.98
N LEU A 94 -5.63 5.64 -14.51
CA LEU A 94 -4.19 5.43 -14.60
C LEU A 94 -3.73 4.21 -13.78
N GLU A 95 -4.22 4.05 -12.56
CA GLU A 95 -3.89 2.89 -11.72
C GLU A 95 -4.33 1.57 -12.38
N GLU A 96 -5.54 1.53 -12.93
CA GLU A 96 -6.08 0.36 -13.63
C GLU A 96 -5.32 0.09 -14.94
N PHE A 97 -5.04 1.14 -15.72
CA PHE A 97 -4.24 1.05 -16.94
C PHE A 97 -2.85 0.48 -16.65
N ILE A 98 -2.16 0.96 -15.62
CA ILE A 98 -0.84 0.44 -15.24
C ILE A 98 -0.93 -1.02 -14.77
N SER A 99 -1.94 -1.34 -13.95
CA SER A 99 -2.13 -2.70 -13.44
C SER A 99 -2.37 -3.74 -14.54
N VAL A 100 -3.09 -3.37 -15.60
CA VAL A 100 -3.41 -4.28 -16.71
C VAL A 100 -2.29 -4.34 -17.74
N ASN A 101 -1.71 -3.19 -18.12
CA ASN A 101 -0.75 -3.12 -19.23
C ASN A 101 0.69 -3.38 -18.79
N PHE A 102 1.01 -3.17 -17.50
CA PHE A 102 2.36 -3.35 -16.97
C PHE A 102 2.38 -4.20 -15.69
N PRO A 103 1.88 -5.45 -15.73
CA PRO A 103 1.82 -6.32 -14.55
C PRO A 103 3.21 -6.62 -13.96
N ASN A 104 4.25 -6.63 -14.80
CA ASN A 104 5.64 -6.88 -14.38
C ASN A 104 6.19 -5.82 -13.40
N PHE A 105 5.58 -4.64 -13.29
CA PHE A 105 5.96 -3.63 -12.30
C PHE A 105 5.36 -3.89 -10.90
N GLY A 106 4.57 -4.96 -10.73
CA GLY A 106 3.93 -5.31 -9.45
C GLY A 106 2.84 -4.32 -9.03
N TRP A 107 2.30 -3.56 -9.99
CA TRP A 107 1.20 -2.62 -9.73
C TRP A 107 -0.12 -3.38 -9.70
N HIS A 108 -0.80 -3.33 -8.56
CA HIS A 108 -2.11 -3.95 -8.37
C HIS A 108 -3.01 -2.94 -7.72
N THR A 109 -4.25 -2.86 -8.19
CA THR A 109 -5.26 -1.98 -7.59
C THR A 109 -5.49 -2.36 -6.13
N LYS A 110 -5.84 -1.35 -5.31
CA LYS A 110 -6.17 -1.57 -3.89
C LYS A 110 -7.28 -2.62 -3.71
N TYR A 111 -8.29 -2.58 -4.57
CA TYR A 111 -9.37 -3.58 -4.59
C TYR A 111 -8.86 -5.00 -4.84
N SER A 112 -8.02 -5.20 -5.87
CA SER A 112 -7.50 -6.52 -6.20
C SER A 112 -6.70 -7.12 -5.04
N ARG A 113 -5.87 -6.30 -4.37
CA ARG A 113 -5.09 -6.76 -3.21
C ARG A 113 -5.97 -7.18 -2.05
N VAL A 114 -6.99 -6.40 -1.71
CA VAL A 114 -7.86 -6.71 -0.57
C VAL A 114 -8.78 -7.90 -0.84
N SER A 115 -9.28 -8.04 -2.06
CA SER A 115 -10.30 -9.06 -2.39
C SER A 115 -9.70 -10.39 -2.84
N PHE A 116 -8.50 -10.39 -3.42
CA PHE A 116 -7.92 -11.57 -4.08
C PHE A 116 -6.52 -11.93 -3.58
N SER A 117 -6.07 -11.39 -2.45
CA SER A 117 -4.80 -11.76 -1.83
C SER A 117 -4.94 -11.94 -0.31
N ASN A 118 -4.00 -12.66 0.29
CA ASN A 118 -3.88 -12.83 1.74
C ASN A 118 -2.80 -11.90 2.35
N GLN A 119 -2.53 -10.76 1.69
CA GLN A 119 -1.61 -9.76 2.23
C GLN A 119 -2.27 -9.05 3.42
N GLY A 120 -1.49 -8.75 4.47
CA GLY A 120 -1.98 -7.98 5.61
C GLY A 120 -2.58 -6.65 5.17
N TYR A 121 -3.76 -6.30 5.70
CA TYR A 121 -4.49 -5.11 5.28
C TYR A 121 -3.68 -3.82 5.49
N SER A 122 -2.89 -3.75 6.56
CA SER A 122 -2.00 -2.62 6.85
C SER A 122 -0.88 -2.48 5.81
N ASP A 123 -0.33 -3.59 5.31
CA ASP A 123 0.67 -3.60 4.24
C ASP A 123 0.08 -3.20 2.90
N ILE A 124 -1.16 -3.62 2.61
CA ILE A 124 -1.89 -3.18 1.41
C ILE A 124 -2.04 -1.66 1.42
N VAL A 125 -2.42 -1.06 2.55
CA VAL A 125 -2.52 0.40 2.70
C VAL A 125 -1.17 1.06 2.42
N ARG A 126 -0.08 0.60 3.08
CA ARG A 126 1.27 1.16 2.89
C ARG A 126 1.73 1.11 1.44
N GLN A 127 1.53 -0.03 0.76
CA GLN A 127 1.93 -0.21 -0.63
C GLN A 127 1.08 0.63 -1.58
N SER A 128 -0.23 0.71 -1.36
CA SER A 128 -1.14 1.55 -2.16
C SER A 128 -0.79 3.04 -2.03
N ASP A 129 -0.48 3.51 -0.82
CA ASP A 129 -0.06 4.89 -0.59
C ASP A 129 1.27 5.21 -1.28
N ARG A 130 2.21 4.26 -1.25
CA ARG A 130 3.49 4.38 -1.97
C ARG A 130 3.25 4.48 -3.48
N GLN A 131 2.44 3.59 -4.05
CA GLN A 131 2.05 3.61 -5.46
C GLN A 131 1.39 4.94 -5.84
N GLY A 132 0.46 5.42 -5.01
CA GLY A 132 -0.19 6.70 -5.19
C GLY A 132 0.78 7.88 -5.23
N ARG A 133 1.75 7.92 -4.31
CA ARG A 133 2.79 8.98 -4.29
C ARG A 133 3.68 8.93 -5.52
N ILE A 134 4.08 7.73 -5.96
CA ILE A 134 4.90 7.55 -7.17
C ILE A 134 4.12 8.02 -8.39
N LEU A 135 2.87 7.58 -8.55
CA LEU A 135 2.01 7.98 -9.66
C LEU A 135 1.88 9.50 -9.73
N MET A 136 1.57 10.17 -8.61
CA MET A 136 1.47 11.62 -8.55
C MET A 136 2.77 12.33 -8.93
N ARG A 137 3.92 11.87 -8.42
CA ARG A 137 5.23 12.46 -8.75
C ARG A 137 5.56 12.32 -10.23
N VAL A 138 5.33 11.14 -10.81
CA VAL A 138 5.56 10.89 -12.24
C VAL A 138 4.63 11.72 -13.09
N SER A 139 3.32 11.76 -12.77
CA SER A 139 2.36 12.59 -13.50
C SER A 139 2.73 14.07 -13.47
N VAL A 140 3.13 14.61 -12.31
CA VAL A 140 3.59 16.00 -12.21
C VAL A 140 4.85 16.22 -13.03
N ALA A 141 5.85 15.34 -12.91
CA ALA A 141 7.11 15.45 -13.67
C ALA A 141 6.88 15.39 -15.19
N CYS A 142 5.99 14.52 -15.68
CA CYS A 142 5.62 14.45 -17.09
C CYS A 142 4.97 15.73 -17.61
N ILE A 143 4.20 16.44 -16.77
CA ILE A 143 3.54 17.70 -17.14
C ILE A 143 4.53 18.87 -17.08
N THR A 144 5.31 18.98 -16.00
CA THR A 144 6.19 20.14 -15.77
C THR A 144 7.52 20.03 -16.51
N GLY A 145 7.99 18.82 -16.78
CA GLY A 145 9.28 18.56 -17.44
C GLY A 145 9.40 19.23 -18.81
N PRO A 146 8.47 18.99 -19.76
CA PRO A 146 8.50 19.62 -21.08
C PRO A 146 8.47 21.15 -21.02
N VAL A 147 7.69 21.70 -20.08
CA VAL A 147 7.58 23.15 -19.86
C VAL A 147 8.92 23.71 -19.39
N ALA A 148 9.54 23.09 -18.39
CA ALA A 148 10.86 23.49 -17.88
C ALA A 148 11.94 23.42 -18.98
N VAL A 149 11.95 22.34 -19.77
CA VAL A 149 12.88 22.19 -20.90
C VAL A 149 12.65 23.28 -21.95
N ALA A 150 11.40 23.58 -22.30
CA ALA A 150 11.08 24.66 -23.24
C ALA A 150 11.57 26.02 -22.74
N PHE A 151 11.38 26.34 -21.46
CA PHE A 151 11.89 27.56 -20.85
C PHE A 151 13.42 27.64 -20.88
N LEU A 152 14.12 26.53 -20.59
CA LEU A 152 15.58 26.47 -20.66
C LEU A 152 16.09 26.69 -22.09
N ILE A 153 15.44 26.07 -23.09
CA ILE A 153 15.79 26.26 -24.50
C ILE A 153 15.55 27.72 -24.93
N LEU A 154 14.40 28.30 -24.58
CA LEU A 154 14.08 29.69 -24.92
C LEU A 154 15.06 30.67 -24.26
N GLY A 155 15.37 30.48 -22.97
CA GLY A 155 16.33 31.29 -22.24
C GLY A 155 17.74 31.19 -22.83
N HIS A 156 18.17 29.99 -23.21
CA HIS A 156 19.46 29.79 -23.88
C HIS A 156 19.49 30.51 -25.24
N ARG A 157 18.43 30.38 -26.06
CA ARG A 157 18.35 31.08 -27.37
C ARG A 157 18.32 32.59 -27.21
N TYR A 158 17.63 33.11 -26.20
CA TYR A 158 17.60 34.55 -25.91
C TYR A 158 18.98 35.08 -25.50
N LYS A 159 19.68 34.37 -24.60
CA LYS A 159 21.04 34.72 -24.18
C LYS A 159 22.02 34.74 -25.36
N MET A 160 21.96 33.74 -26.24
CA MET A 160 22.82 33.68 -27.43
C MET A 160 22.54 34.84 -28.41
N ARG A 161 21.27 35.23 -28.60
CA ARG A 161 20.90 36.41 -29.41
C ARG A 161 21.39 37.72 -28.80
N LEU A 162 21.28 37.86 -27.48
CA LEU A 162 21.77 39.05 -26.78
C LEU A 162 23.29 39.16 -26.92
N PHE A 163 24.00 38.04 -26.77
CA PHE A 163 25.45 37.97 -26.95
C PHE A 163 25.86 38.30 -28.39
N SER A 164 25.17 37.77 -29.40
CA SER A 164 25.45 38.10 -30.81
C SER A 164 25.18 39.57 -31.12
N MET A 165 24.11 40.16 -30.57
CA MET A 165 23.84 41.59 -30.71
C MET A 165 24.93 42.44 -30.04
N ALA A 166 25.36 42.07 -28.83
CA ALA A 166 26.42 42.78 -28.12
C ALA A 166 27.78 42.67 -28.85
N ALA A 167 28.14 41.50 -29.36
CA ALA A 167 29.34 41.29 -30.17
C ALA A 167 29.32 42.12 -31.46
N ALA A 168 28.18 42.17 -32.15
CA ALA A 168 27.99 42.99 -33.35
C ALA A 168 28.12 44.50 -33.05
N ILE A 169 27.60 44.98 -31.92
CA ILE A 169 27.75 46.39 -31.48
C ILE A 169 29.21 46.71 -31.14
N LEU A 170 29.95 45.77 -30.55
CA LEU A 170 31.34 45.94 -30.14
C LEU A 170 32.35 45.72 -31.28
N GLY A 171 31.91 45.38 -32.49
CA GLY A 171 32.80 45.14 -33.64
C GLY A 171 33.68 43.89 -33.50
N LEU A 172 33.32 42.99 -32.58
CA LEU A 172 33.99 41.71 -32.36
C LEU A 172 33.32 40.67 -33.26
N ASN A 173 33.69 40.65 -34.55
CA ASN A 173 33.31 39.57 -35.47
C ASN A 173 34.42 38.53 -35.59
#